data_AF-A0A9D8EIP3-F1
#
_entry.id   AF-A0A9D8EIP3-F1
#
_cell.length_a   1.000
_cell.length_b   1.000
_cell.length_c   1.000
_cell.angle_alpha   90.00
_cell.angle_beta   90.00
_cell.angle_gamma   90.00
#
_symmetry.space_group_name_H-M   'P 1'
#
loop_
_entity.id
_entity.type
_entity.pdbx_description
1 polymer ?
#
loop_
_entity_poly.entity_id
_entity_poly.type
_entity_poly.pdbx_seq_one_letter_code
_entity_poly.pdbx_strand_id
1 'polypeptide(L)' 'MKELRIKNKNRLFRILFIFDPERKAVLLNGGDKCGDRNFYDKMISLADDLYDKYLSLRNVP' A
#
# COMPACT_ATOMS: atom_id res chain seq x y z
N MET A 1 -2.42 -1.58 8.14
CA MET A 1 -1.61 -1.08 7.00
C MET A 1 -0.73 0.09 7.44
N LYS A 2 0.41 0.30 6.78
CA LYS A 2 1.34 1.41 6.99
C LYS A 2 1.64 2.09 5.65
N GLU A 3 2.21 3.29 5.69
CA GLU A 3 2.50 4.13 4.50
C GLU A 3 3.96 4.61 4.53
N LEU A 4 4.71 4.35 3.46
CA LEU A 4 5.97 5.06 3.19
C LEU A 4 5.64 6.37 2.49
N ARG A 5 6.19 7.47 3.00
CA ARG A 5 5.97 8.82 2.47
C ARG A 5 7.28 9.36 1.89
N ILE A 6 7.32 9.48 0.57
CA ILE A 6 8.50 9.95 -0.14
C ILE A 6 8.14 11.27 -0.82
N LYS A 7 9.00 12.29 -0.64
CA LYS A 7 8.92 13.55 -1.36
C LYS A 7 10.14 13.65 -2.27
N ASN A 8 9.91 13.84 -3.56
CA ASN A 8 10.96 14.07 -4.54
C ASN A 8 10.54 15.22 -5.46
N LYS A 9 11.24 16.35 -5.38
CA LYS A 9 10.86 17.60 -6.09
C LYS A 9 9.38 17.92 -5.86
N ASN A 10 8.60 17.97 -6.93
CA ASN A 10 7.16 18.28 -6.94
C ASN A 10 6.28 17.02 -6.91
N ARG A 11 6.83 15.87 -6.54
CA ARG A 11 6.15 14.57 -6.50
C ARG A 11 6.00 14.09 -5.06
N LEU A 12 4.84 13.54 -4.74
CA LEU A 12 4.49 13.05 -3.40
C LEU A 12 4.14 11.56 -3.50
N PHE A 13 5.15 10.71 -3.62
CA PHE A 13 4.94 9.27 -3.67
C PHE A 13 4.48 8.74 -2.31
N ARG A 14 3.45 7.90 -2.33
CA ARG A 14 2.96 7.13 -1.20
C ARG A 14 2.94 5.67 -1.57
N ILE A 15 3.46 4.83 -0.70
CA ILE A 15 3.48 3.37 -0.89
C ILE A 15 2.84 2.76 0.35
N LEU A 16 1.74 2.02 0.15
CA LEU A 16 1.08 1.28 1.20
C LEU A 16 1.72 -0.10 1.36
N PHE A 17 1.95 -0.49 2.60
CA PHE A 17 2.60 -1.74 2.94
C PHE A 17 2.10 -2.32 4.27
N ILE A 18 2.35 -3.60 4.47
CA ILE A 18 2.15 -4.30 5.75
C ILE A 18 3.42 -5.02 6.17
N PHE A 19 3.51 -5.38 7.45
CA PHE A 19 4.43 -6.42 7.89
C PHE A 19 3.62 -7.69 8.08
N ASP A 20 4.06 -8.78 7.49
CA ASP A 20 3.46 -10.09 7.73
C ASP A 20 3.89 -10.66 9.11
N PRO A 21 3.34 -11.81 9.55
CA PRO A 21 3.74 -12.43 10.82
C PRO A 21 5.23 -12.79 10.93
N GLU A 22 5.90 -12.99 9.79
CA GLU A 22 7.35 -13.24 9.72
C GLU A 22 8.18 -11.93 9.70
N ARG A 23 7.53 -10.78 9.91
CA ARG A 23 8.11 -9.43 9.90
C ARG A 23 8.70 -9.03 8.55
N LYS A 24 8.26 -9.65 7.46
CA LYS A 24 8.62 -9.24 6.09
C LYS A 24 7.72 -8.09 5.67
N ALA A 25 8.32 -7.03 5.14
CA ALA A 25 7.58 -5.92 4.55
C ALA A 25 7.00 -6.36 3.21
N VAL A 26 5.67 -6.27 3.06
CA VAL A 26 4.96 -6.54 1.81
C VAL A 26 4.45 -5.22 1.28
N LEU A 27 5.02 -4.78 0.15
CA LEU A 27 4.54 -3.60 -0.56
C LEU A 27 3.26 -3.98 -1.33
N LEU A 28 2.16 -3.30 -1.03
CA LEU A 28 0.87 -3.58 -1.64
C LEU A 28 0.72 -2.75 -2.91
N ASN A 29 0.71 -1.43 -2.79
CA ASN A 29 0.63 -0.53 -3.93
C ASN A 29 1.30 0.81 -3.61
N GLY A 30 1.40 1.66 -4.63
CA GLY A 30 1.84 3.03 -4.44
C GLY A 30 1.67 3.89 -5.69
N GLY A 31 1.74 5.20 -5.49
CA GLY A 31 1.56 6.16 -6.56
C GLY A 31 1.95 7.58 -6.15
N ASP A 32 1.98 8.47 -7.14
CA ASP A 32 2.15 9.91 -6.89
C ASP A 32 0.83 10.54 -6.48
N LYS A 33 0.76 11.02 -5.24
CA LYS A 33 -0.43 11.66 -4.67
C LYS A 33 -0.73 13.02 -5.30
N CYS A 34 0.25 13.67 -5.93
CA CYS A 34 0.12 15.07 -6.36
C CYS A 34 -1.12 15.31 -7.24
N GLY A 35 -2.03 16.16 -6.77
CA GLY A 35 -3.22 16.57 -7.51
C GLY A 35 -4.39 15.59 -7.49
N ASP A 36 -4.23 14.36 -6.97
CA ASP A 36 -5.34 13.40 -6.89
C ASP A 36 -6.06 13.51 -5.52
N ARG A 37 -7.29 14.00 -5.55
CA ARG A 37 -8.16 14.14 -4.36
C ARG A 37 -8.66 12.80 -3.85
N ASN A 38 -8.84 11.82 -4.73
CA ASN A 38 -9.38 10.49 -4.41
C ASN A 38 -8.25 9.46 -4.27
N PHE A 39 -7.01 9.92 -4.13
CA PHE A 39 -5.83 9.07 -4.07
C PHE A 39 -5.95 8.01 -2.97
N TYR A 40 -6.32 8.44 -1.75
CA TYR A 40 -6.39 7.51 -0.62
C TYR A 40 -7.50 6.48 -0.78
N ASP A 41 -8.69 6.88 -1.24
CA ASP A 41 -9.79 5.94 -1.44
C ASP A 41 -9.41 4.84 -2.45
N LYS A 42 -8.79 5.21 -3.57
CA LYS A 42 -8.31 4.24 -4.59
C LYS A 42 -7.19 3.36 -4.05
N MET A 43 -6.20 3.94 -3.39
CA MET A 43 -5.04 3.20 -2.90
C MET A 43 -5.41 2.26 -1.75
N ILE A 44 -6.27 2.68 -0.82
CA ILE A 44 -6.73 1.84 0.28
C ILE A 44 -7.54 0.67 -0.27
N SER A 45 -8.54 0.94 -1.12
CA SER A 45 -9.36 -0.12 -1.73
C SER A 45 -8.50 -1.16 -2.46
N LEU A 46 -7.54 -0.72 -3.28
CA LEU A 46 -6.65 -1.64 -3.98
C LEU A 46 -5.69 -2.38 -3.03
N ALA A 47 -5.24 -1.74 -1.95
CA ALA A 47 -4.33 -2.35 -0.99
C ALA A 47 -5.05 -3.41 -0.16
N ASP A 48 -6.32 -3.21 0.18
CA ASP A 48 -7.16 -4.19 0.86
C ASP A 48 -7.36 -5.44 -0.03
N ASP A 49 -7.73 -5.26 -1.30
CA ASP A 49 -7.85 -6.38 -2.27
C ASP A 49 -6.55 -7.17 -2.41
N LEU A 50 -5.41 -6.47 -2.47
CA LEU A 50 -4.08 -7.09 -2.57
C LEU A 50 -3.69 -7.80 -1.28
N TYR A 51 -4.13 -7.30 -0.13
CA TYR A 51 -3.87 -7.93 1.16
C TYR A 51 -4.71 -9.20 1.32
N ASP A 52 -5.99 -9.19 0.95
CA ASP A 52 -6.84 -10.39 0.94
C ASP A 52 -6.26 -11.46 0.01
N LYS A 53 -5.81 -11.05 -1.18
CA LYS A 53 -5.09 -11.94 -2.09
C LYS A 53 -3.81 -12.50 -1.46
N TYR A 54 -3.03 -11.66 -0.78
CA TYR A 54 -1.80 -12.09 -0.09
C TYR A 54 -2.09 -13.15 0.99
N LEU A 55 -3.15 -12.97 1.80
CA LEU A 55 -3.56 -13.93 2.83
C LEU A 55 -4.01 -15.26 2.21
N SER A 56 -4.84 -15.20 1.17
CA SER A 56 -5.37 -16.39 0.50
C SER A 56 -4.28 -17.31 -0.06
N LEU A 57 -3.18 -16.74 -0.57
CA LEU A 57 -2.06 -17.49 -1.12
C LEU A 57 -1.14 -18.10 -0.05
N ARG A 58 -1.24 -17.64 1.20
CA ARG A 58 -0.32 -18.05 2.26
C ARG A 58 -0.94 -18.99 3.29
N ASN A 59 -2.20 -19.39 3.12
CA ASN A 59 -2.97 -20.16 4.11
C ASN A 59 -2.79 -19.58 5.54
N VAL A 60 -2.66 -18.25 5.62
CA VAL A 60 -2.61 -17.55 6.91
C VAL A 60 -4.07 -17.43 7.34
N PRO A 61 -4.44 -17.98 8.51
CA PRO A 61 -5.82 -17.95 8.99
C PRO A 61 -6.34 -16.52 9.22
#